data_AF-A0A6A3CE77-F1
#
_entry.id   AF-A0A6A3CE77-F1
#
_cell.length_a   1.000
_cell.length_b   1.000
_cell.length_c   1.000
_cell.angle_alpha   90.00
_cell.angle_beta   90.00
_cell.angle_gamma   90.00
#
_symmetry.space_group_name_H-M   'P 1'
#
loop_
_entity.id
_entity.type
_entity.pdbx_description
1 polymer ?
#
loop_
_entity_poly.entity_id
_entity_poly.type
_entity_poly.pdbx_seq_one_letter_code
_entity_poly.pdbx_strand_id
1 'polypeptide(L)'
;MSQAEVSRMKPPLVPLATLIGRELKNEKVEKPFVKFGRLLWPKKGEDYFLIKPDCEGIPGNPATSFTVFAIFYGHNGISAAIFVKEHLLNNVLSAIPQSANREDWLQALPRALVTGFVKTDIEFQQKGMYSFLLHRTSSLSQILLRA
;
A
#
# COMPACT_ATOMS: atom_id res chain seq x y z
N MET A 1 -26.12 -22.84 37.59
CA MET A 1 -25.13 -21.87 37.07
C MET A 1 -24.94 -22.18 35.59
N SER A 2 -25.44 -21.33 34.70
CA SER A 2 -25.41 -21.56 33.25
C SER A 2 -24.76 -20.36 32.58
N GLN A 3 -23.55 -20.52 32.06
CA GLN A 3 -23.01 -19.62 31.05
C GLN A 3 -22.99 -20.38 29.73
N ALA A 4 -23.96 -20.02 28.87
CA ALA A 4 -24.00 -20.45 27.49
C ALA A 4 -22.86 -19.77 26.73
N GLU A 5 -22.02 -20.59 26.13
CA GLU A 5 -20.95 -20.22 25.23
C GLU A 5 -21.54 -19.59 23.97
N VAL A 6 -21.42 -18.27 23.84
CA VAL A 6 -21.88 -17.54 22.64
C VAL A 6 -20.94 -17.89 21.49
N SER A 7 -21.35 -18.88 20.69
CA SER A 7 -20.67 -19.21 19.45
C SER A 7 -20.63 -17.97 18.56
N ARG A 8 -19.43 -17.44 18.26
CA ARG A 8 -19.26 -16.40 17.24
C ARG A 8 -19.76 -16.93 15.90
N MET A 9 -21.00 -16.60 15.54
CA MET A 9 -21.54 -16.92 14.21
C MET A 9 -20.67 -16.22 13.16
N LYS A 10 -20.19 -17.00 12.18
CA LYS A 10 -19.55 -16.44 10.99
C LYS A 10 -20.57 -15.51 10.31
N PRO A 11 -20.20 -14.28 9.93
CA PRO A 11 -21.11 -13.39 9.22
C PRO A 11 -21.58 -14.07 7.92
N PRO A 12 -22.84 -13.88 7.51
CA PRO A 12 -23.38 -14.50 6.31
C PRO A 12 -22.51 -14.20 5.09
N LEU A 13 -22.16 -15.24 4.32
CA LEU A 13 -21.45 -15.06 3.05
C LEU A 13 -22.42 -14.46 2.04
N VAL A 14 -22.14 -13.24 1.58
CA VAL A 14 -22.89 -12.59 0.51
C VAL A 14 -22.25 -12.97 -0.84
N PRO A 15 -22.99 -13.57 -1.79
CA PRO A 15 -22.46 -13.89 -3.11
C PRO A 15 -21.98 -12.65 -3.85
N LEU A 16 -20.92 -12.79 -4.66
CA LEU A 16 -20.38 -11.68 -5.45
C LEU A 16 -21.43 -11.10 -6.41
N ALA A 17 -22.27 -11.94 -7.01
CA ALA A 17 -23.37 -11.51 -7.88
C ALA A 17 -24.36 -10.59 -7.17
N THR A 18 -24.62 -10.80 -5.88
CA THR A 18 -25.49 -9.93 -5.07
C THR A 18 -24.85 -8.56 -4.85
N LEU A 19 -23.53 -8.51 -4.62
CA LEU A 19 -22.82 -7.23 -4.48
C LEU A 19 -22.79 -6.46 -5.81
N ILE A 20 -22.51 -7.14 -6.93
CA ILE A 20 -22.54 -6.54 -8.28
C ILE A 20 -23.95 -6.02 -8.60
N GLY A 21 -25.00 -6.78 -8.25
CA GLY A 21 -26.38 -6.36 -8.49
C GLY A 21 -26.80 -5.11 -7.72
N ARG A 22 -26.23 -4.86 -6.53
CA ARG A 22 -26.47 -3.63 -5.75
C ARG A 22 -25.81 -2.41 -6.38
N GLU A 23 -24.57 -2.57 -6.84
CA GLU A 23 -23.82 -1.53 -7.56
C GLU A 23 -24.57 -1.11 -8.84
N LEU A 24 -25.03 -2.07 -9.65
CA LEU A 24 -25.79 -1.82 -10.88
C LEU A 24 -27.12 -1.08 -10.65
N LYS A 25 -27.68 -1.17 -9.44
CA LYS A 25 -28.95 -0.54 -9.07
C LYS A 25 -28.77 0.85 -8.47
N ASN A 26 -27.54 1.37 -8.34
CA ASN A 26 -27.23 2.63 -7.65
C ASN A 26 -27.89 2.73 -6.26
N GLU A 27 -28.07 1.59 -5.58
CA GLU A 27 -28.53 1.59 -4.19
C GLU A 27 -27.49 2.35 -3.37
N LYS A 28 -27.92 3.23 -2.43
CA LYS A 28 -27.01 4.01 -1.59
C LYS A 28 -25.98 3.07 -0.97
N VAL A 29 -24.75 3.15 -1.44
CA VAL A 29 -23.66 2.29 -0.98
C VAL A 29 -23.36 2.69 0.45
N GLU A 30 -23.76 1.84 1.40
CA GLU A 30 -23.30 1.87 2.77
C GLU A 30 -21.75 1.92 2.77
N LYS A 31 -21.14 2.59 3.76
CA LYS A 31 -19.69 2.89 3.82
C LYS A 31 -18.85 1.80 3.12
N PRO A 32 -18.07 2.14 2.07
CA PRO A 32 -17.45 1.13 1.21
C PRO A 32 -16.62 0.15 2.03
N PHE A 33 -16.99 -1.13 1.98
CA PHE A 33 -16.29 -2.20 2.69
C PHE A 33 -15.23 -2.82 1.77
N VAL A 34 -13.96 -2.64 2.11
CA VAL A 34 -12.84 -3.19 1.33
C VAL A 34 -12.56 -4.63 1.76
N LYS A 35 -12.75 -5.59 0.85
CA LYS A 35 -12.27 -6.96 0.98
C LYS A 35 -11.06 -7.14 0.06
N PHE A 36 -10.00 -7.74 0.57
CA PHE A 36 -8.81 -8.04 -0.22
C PHE A 36 -8.33 -9.46 0.06
N GLY A 37 -7.68 -10.04 -0.94
CA GLY A 37 -6.99 -11.31 -0.87
C GLY A 37 -5.61 -11.17 -1.51
N ARG A 38 -4.75 -12.15 -1.28
CA ARG A 38 -3.39 -12.12 -1.83
C ARG A 38 -3.01 -13.51 -2.29
N LEU A 39 -2.47 -13.57 -3.51
CA LEU A 39 -1.86 -14.76 -4.06
C LEU A 39 -0.45 -14.39 -4.52
N LEU A 40 0.55 -15.16 -4.08
CA LEU A 40 1.90 -15.07 -4.62
C LEU A 40 2.23 -16.43 -5.22
N TRP A 41 2.83 -16.40 -6.40
CA TRP A 41 3.44 -17.57 -7.00
C TRP A 41 4.97 -17.40 -7.01
N PRO A 42 5.68 -17.87 -5.98
CA PRO A 42 7.10 -17.58 -5.85
C PRO A 42 7.89 -18.55 -6.73
N LYS A 43 8.23 -18.14 -7.97
CA LYS A 43 9.27 -18.85 -8.74
C LYS A 43 10.68 -18.48 -8.26
N LYS A 44 10.89 -17.21 -7.88
CA LYS A 44 12.20 -16.65 -7.47
C LYS A 44 12.21 -16.00 -6.08
N GLY A 45 11.04 -15.65 -5.52
CA GLY A 45 10.93 -15.05 -4.19
C GLY A 45 11.37 -13.58 -4.11
N GLU A 46 11.48 -12.88 -5.25
CA GLU A 46 11.90 -11.48 -5.29
C GLU A 46 10.73 -10.48 -5.30
N ASP A 47 9.50 -10.97 -5.42
CA ASP A 47 8.29 -10.15 -5.45
C ASP A 47 7.73 -9.93 -4.04
N TYR A 48 7.46 -8.67 -3.73
CA TYR A 48 6.88 -8.25 -2.46
C TYR A 48 5.58 -7.49 -2.70
N PHE A 49 4.81 -7.31 -1.64
CA PHE A 49 3.60 -6.52 -1.66
C PHE A 49 3.48 -5.77 -0.33
N LEU A 50 2.69 -4.72 -0.34
CA LEU A 50 2.26 -4.00 0.85
C LEU A 50 0.74 -3.97 0.85
N ILE A 51 0.14 -4.38 1.95
CA ILE A 51 -1.27 -4.15 2.25
C ILE A 51 -1.31 -3.48 3.60
N LYS A 52 -1.71 -2.22 3.64
CA LYS A 52 -1.80 -1.44 4.86
C LYS A 52 -3.20 -0.82 4.94
N PRO A 53 -4.16 -1.51 5.62
CA PRO A 53 -5.45 -0.92 5.92
C PRO A 53 -5.30 0.19 6.96
N ASP A 54 -6.32 1.03 7.05
CA ASP A 54 -6.47 2.02 8.13
C ASP A 54 -5.32 3.03 8.25
N CYS A 55 -4.71 3.41 7.12
CA CYS A 55 -3.81 4.55 7.08
C CYS A 55 -4.62 5.84 7.27
N GLU A 56 -4.09 6.82 7.98
CA GLU A 56 -4.76 8.12 8.18
C GLU A 56 -4.05 9.19 7.37
N GLY A 57 -4.78 9.89 6.49
CA GLY A 57 -4.23 10.99 5.69
C GLY A 57 -3.83 12.17 6.56
N ILE A 58 -4.65 12.44 7.59
CA ILE A 58 -4.37 13.38 8.67
C ILE A 58 -4.30 12.56 9.97
N PRO A 59 -3.18 12.60 10.72
CA PRO A 59 -3.04 11.85 11.97
C PRO A 59 -4.17 12.16 12.96
N GLY A 60 -4.79 11.11 13.50
CA GLY A 60 -5.88 11.22 14.47
C GLY A 60 -7.26 11.53 13.87
N ASN A 61 -7.40 11.54 12.54
CA ASN A 61 -8.69 11.76 11.87
C ASN A 61 -9.16 10.53 11.07
N PRO A 62 -10.03 9.69 11.65
CA PRO A 62 -10.54 8.47 11.00
C PRO A 62 -11.35 8.74 9.72
N ALA A 63 -11.88 9.95 9.54
CA ALA A 63 -12.61 10.33 8.33
C ALA A 63 -11.69 10.51 7.11
N THR A 64 -10.38 10.60 7.35
CA THR A 64 -9.33 10.63 6.31
C THR A 64 -8.66 9.27 6.12
N SER A 65 -9.29 8.20 6.63
CA SER A 65 -8.76 6.86 6.46
C SER A 65 -8.67 6.47 4.98
N PHE A 66 -7.56 5.85 4.62
CA PHE A 66 -7.31 5.28 3.31
C PHE A 66 -6.59 3.94 3.48
N THR A 67 -6.65 3.10 2.45
CA THR A 67 -5.94 1.81 2.43
C THR A 67 -4.91 1.85 1.34
N VAL A 68 -3.72 1.32 1.63
CA VAL A 68 -2.62 1.23 0.66
C VAL A 68 -2.46 -0.21 0.22
N PHE A 69 -2.45 -0.41 -1.10
CA PHE A 69 -2.08 -1.65 -1.76
C PHE A 69 -0.93 -1.36 -2.71
N ALA A 70 0.12 -2.16 -2.67
CA ALA A 70 1.23 -2.07 -3.61
C ALA A 70 1.84 -3.45 -3.87
N ILE A 71 2.39 -3.62 -5.07
CA ILE A 71 3.15 -4.81 -5.49
C ILE A 71 4.51 -4.29 -5.98
N PHE A 72 5.58 -4.94 -5.53
CA PHE A 72 6.95 -4.60 -5.85
C PHE A 72 7.58 -5.79 -6.56
N TYR A 73 7.84 -5.64 -7.85
CA TYR A 73 8.50 -6.65 -8.65
C TYR A 73 10.01 -6.52 -8.47
N GLY A 74 10.61 -7.45 -7.74
CA GLY A 74 12.05 -7.47 -7.55
C GLY A 74 12.75 -8.00 -8.79
N HIS A 75 13.89 -7.41 -9.13
CA HIS A 75 14.74 -7.88 -10.21
C HIS A 75 16.20 -7.73 -9.81
N ASN A 76 17.01 -8.77 -10.05
CA ASN A 76 18.42 -8.85 -9.64
C ASN A 76 18.62 -8.74 -8.12
N GLY A 77 17.79 -9.44 -7.34
CA GLY A 77 17.82 -9.48 -5.88
C GLY A 77 16.61 -8.82 -5.22
N ILE A 78 16.46 -9.07 -3.92
CA ILE A 78 15.30 -8.66 -3.11
C ILE A 78 15.42 -7.25 -2.52
N SER A 79 16.64 -6.72 -2.44
CA SER A 79 16.97 -5.53 -1.63
C SER A 79 16.15 -4.31 -2.02
N ALA A 80 16.02 -4.05 -3.32
CA ALA A 80 15.24 -2.91 -3.83
C ALA A 80 13.74 -3.05 -3.50
N ALA A 81 13.16 -4.23 -3.75
CA ALA A 81 11.74 -4.48 -3.50
C ALA A 81 11.40 -4.38 -2.00
N ILE A 82 12.27 -4.91 -1.12
CA ILE A 82 12.12 -4.76 0.34
C ILE A 82 12.25 -3.29 0.73
N PHE A 83 13.27 -2.59 0.24
CA PHE A 83 13.50 -1.20 0.62
C PHE A 83 12.32 -0.31 0.25
N VAL A 84 11.80 -0.44 -0.97
CA VAL A 84 10.62 0.31 -1.41
C VAL A 84 9.40 -0.05 -0.54
N LYS A 85 9.17 -1.33 -0.24
CA LYS A 85 8.08 -1.77 0.64
C LYS A 85 8.11 -1.09 2.02
N GLU A 86 9.31 -0.88 2.57
CA GLU A 86 9.50 -0.32 3.92
C GLU A 86 9.48 1.21 3.97
N HIS A 87 9.95 1.88 2.90
CA HIS A 87 10.22 3.31 2.94
C HIS A 87 9.27 4.16 2.07
N LEU A 88 8.76 3.62 0.95
CA LEU A 88 8.05 4.41 -0.05
C LEU A 88 6.84 5.13 0.53
N LEU A 89 5.97 4.42 1.26
CA LEU A 89 4.76 5.02 1.81
C LEU A 89 5.08 6.20 2.75
N ASN A 90 6.07 6.03 3.62
CA ASN A 90 6.47 7.09 4.55
C ASN A 90 7.04 8.30 3.77
N ASN A 91 7.83 8.07 2.74
CA ASN A 91 8.36 9.13 1.90
C ASN A 91 7.27 9.89 1.13
N VAL A 92 6.28 9.19 0.59
CA VAL A 92 5.10 9.80 -0.05
C VAL A 92 4.32 10.65 0.96
N LEU A 93 4.00 10.11 2.13
CA LEU A 93 3.23 10.85 3.14
C LEU A 93 4.00 12.04 3.69
N SER A 94 5.33 11.96 3.81
CA SER A 94 6.17 13.09 4.24
C SER A 94 6.19 14.25 3.23
N ALA A 95 5.85 13.99 1.97
CA ALA A 95 5.79 15.00 0.92
C ALA A 95 4.42 15.70 0.83
N ILE A 96 3.42 15.24 1.59
CA ILE A 96 2.11 15.88 1.66
C ILE A 96 2.10 16.84 2.86
N PRO A 97 1.61 18.10 2.70
CA PRO A 97 1.48 19.02 3.82
C PRO A 97 0.57 18.46 4.92
N GLN A 98 1.05 18.48 6.17
CA GLN A 98 0.31 17.94 7.32
C GLN A 98 -1.00 18.69 7.63
N SER A 99 -1.10 19.95 7.18
CA SER A 99 -2.29 20.80 7.34
C SER A 99 -3.29 20.69 6.18
N ALA A 100 -3.01 19.84 5.17
CA ALA A 100 -3.89 19.68 4.02
C ALA A 100 -5.24 19.09 4.45
N ASN A 101 -6.34 19.72 4.04
CA ASN A 101 -7.65 19.10 4.12
C ASN A 101 -7.76 17.95 3.10
N ARG A 102 -8.88 17.24 3.07
CA ARG A 102 -9.08 16.10 2.17
C ARG A 102 -8.86 16.43 0.69
N GLU A 103 -9.39 17.56 0.22
CA GLU A 103 -9.30 17.93 -1.20
C GLU A 103 -7.86 18.30 -1.56
N ASP A 104 -7.23 19.15 -0.74
CA ASP A 104 -5.83 19.54 -0.92
C ASP A 104 -4.89 18.32 -0.86
N TRP A 105 -5.20 17.34 0.01
CA TRP A 105 -4.48 16.09 0.12
C TRP A 105 -4.57 15.28 -1.19
N LEU A 106 -5.77 15.16 -1.77
CA LEU A 106 -5.99 14.48 -3.06
C LEU A 106 -5.28 15.19 -4.22
N GLN A 107 -5.30 16.53 -4.24
CA GLN A 107 -4.62 17.33 -5.27
C GLN A 107 -3.09 17.28 -5.13
N ALA A 108 -2.57 17.13 -3.91
CA ALA A 108 -1.14 17.01 -3.65
C ALA A 108 -0.60 15.59 -3.95
N LEU A 109 -1.45 14.56 -3.82
CA LEU A 109 -1.04 13.16 -3.89
C LEU A 109 -0.24 12.79 -5.15
N PRO A 110 -0.62 13.17 -6.39
CA PRO A 110 0.17 12.84 -7.58
C PRO A 110 1.61 13.37 -7.52
N ARG A 111 1.79 14.60 -7.04
CA ARG A 111 3.13 15.19 -6.87
C ARG A 111 3.89 14.52 -5.74
N ALA A 112 3.23 14.26 -4.62
CA ALA A 112 3.83 13.58 -3.46
C ALA A 112 4.28 12.15 -3.80
N LEU A 113 3.55 11.44 -4.67
CA LEU A 113 3.97 10.15 -5.20
C LEU A 113 5.30 10.27 -5.92
N VAL A 114 5.41 11.19 -6.89
CA VAL A 114 6.66 11.44 -7.63
C VAL A 114 7.81 11.76 -6.67
N THR A 115 7.60 12.72 -5.75
CA THR A 115 8.61 13.08 -4.75
C THR A 115 9.00 11.90 -3.87
N GLY A 116 8.03 11.09 -3.43
CA GLY A 116 8.27 9.91 -2.61
C GLY A 116 9.09 8.84 -3.32
N PHE A 117 8.80 8.58 -4.60
CA PHE A 117 9.59 7.65 -5.42
C PHE A 117 11.03 8.15 -5.61
N VAL A 118 11.20 9.43 -5.99
CA VAL A 118 12.53 10.03 -6.18
C VAL A 118 13.35 9.98 -4.89
N LYS A 119 12.75 10.36 -3.76
CA LYS A 119 13.42 10.33 -2.46
C LYS A 119 13.81 8.89 -2.07
N THR A 120 12.90 7.93 -2.25
CA THR A 120 13.17 6.52 -1.94
C THR A 120 14.30 5.96 -2.81
N ASP A 121 14.37 6.35 -4.09
CA ASP A 121 15.48 5.99 -4.98
C ASP A 121 16.82 6.54 -4.48
N ILE A 122 16.87 7.83 -4.14
CA ILE A 122 18.07 8.48 -3.60
C ILE A 122 18.54 7.79 -2.31
N GLU A 123 17.63 7.54 -1.36
CA GLU A 123 17.96 6.91 -0.08
C GLU A 123 18.48 5.47 -0.26
N PHE A 124 17.89 4.70 -1.18
CA PHE A 124 18.37 3.37 -1.49
C PHE A 124 19.77 3.40 -2.11
N GLN A 125 20.00 4.30 -3.08
CA GLN A 125 21.30 4.47 -3.71
C GLN A 125 22.36 4.89 -2.70
N GLN A 126 22.04 5.78 -1.76
CA GLN A 126 22.95 6.18 -0.68
C GLN A 126 23.31 5.00 0.23
N LYS A 127 22.35 4.15 0.63
CA LYS A 127 22.67 2.91 1.37
C LYS A 127 23.53 1.95 0.54
N GLY A 128 23.31 1.88 -0.77
CA GLY A 128 24.17 1.18 -1.71
C GLY A 128 25.59 1.76 -1.75
N MET A 129 25.76 3.08 -1.69
CA MET A 129 27.07 3.75 -1.67
C MET A 129 27.88 3.42 -0.41
N TYR A 130 27.24 3.25 0.75
CA TYR A 130 27.92 2.74 1.96
C TYR A 130 28.31 1.25 1.83
N SER A 131 27.54 0.47 1.04
CA SER A 131 27.85 -0.92 0.70
C SER A 131 28.83 -1.08 -0.48
N PHE A 132 29.09 -0.02 -1.25
CA PHE A 132 30.02 -0.02 -2.39
C PHE A 132 31.49 -0.09 -1.98
N LEU A 133 31.79 0.06 -0.68
CA LEU A 133 33.06 -0.39 -0.12
C LEU A 133 33.17 -1.92 -0.03
N LEU A 134 32.09 -2.69 -0.26
CA LEU A 134 32.12 -4.14 -0.10
C LEU A 134 31.45 -5.01 -1.17
N HIS A 135 30.45 -4.63 -1.98
CA HIS A 135 30.08 -5.38 -3.21
C HIS A 135 29.01 -4.65 -4.06
N ARG A 136 29.16 -4.68 -5.39
CA ARG A 136 28.25 -4.11 -6.42
C ARG A 136 26.90 -4.85 -6.51
N THR A 137 25.76 -4.14 -6.52
CA THR A 137 24.58 -4.44 -7.39
C THR A 137 23.56 -3.28 -7.48
N SER A 138 23.15 -2.96 -8.72
CA SER A 138 21.85 -2.43 -9.23
C SER A 138 21.19 -1.15 -8.68
N SER A 139 20.99 -0.16 -9.57
CA SER A 139 20.16 1.05 -9.38
C SER A 139 18.65 0.76 -9.55
N LEU A 140 17.83 1.46 -8.77
CA LEU A 140 16.36 1.39 -8.72
C LEU A 140 15.66 1.96 -9.97
N SER A 141 16.40 2.61 -10.87
CA SER A 141 15.91 3.11 -12.18
C SER A 141 15.24 2.03 -13.06
N GLN A 142 15.44 0.75 -12.77
CA GLN A 142 14.81 -0.38 -13.48
C GLN A 142 13.39 -0.73 -13.00
N ILE A 143 12.92 -0.23 -11.85
CA ILE A 143 11.60 -0.61 -11.31
C ILE A 143 10.45 0.25 -11.89
N LEU A 144 10.73 1.48 -12.34
CA LEU A 144 9.67 2.43 -12.71
C LEU A 144 9.26 2.42 -14.20
N LEU A 145 9.93 1.65 -15.06
CA LEU A 145 9.82 1.80 -16.52
C LEU A 145 8.97 0.74 -17.25
N ARG A 146 8.19 -0.07 -16.52
CA ARG A 146 7.23 -1.02 -17.12
C ARG A 146 5.89 -1.07 -16.37
N ALA A 147 5.28 0.09 -16.18
CA ALA A 147 3.85 0.21 -15.94
C ALA A 147 3.18 0.75 -17.21
#